data_AF-A0A0B1S4Q9-F1
#
_entry.id   AF-A0A0B1S4Q9-F1
#
_cell.length_a   1.000
_cell.length_b   1.000
_cell.length_c   1.000
_cell.angle_alpha   90.00
_cell.angle_beta   90.00
_cell.angle_gamma   90.00
#
_symmetry.space_group_name_H-M   'P 1'
#
loop_
_entity.id
_entity.type
_entity.pdbx_description
1 polymer ?
#
loop_
_entity_poly.entity_id
_entity_poly.type
_entity_poly.pdbx_seq_one_letter_code
_entity_poly.pdbx_strand_id
1 'polypeptide(L)'
;MHDRKIFSVGNLLHPKAQPSTGAKQQPMGEGKGRGSKESIIIQSIEMFNSPLVRAFGQPAVNGVASARGLALVHQKFMDGTLVSQEFFKNLSKPQFEDYFDHTLGEEESKGYGFTYCKSPTGTWQIGHPGVGSQCVRMDPENDLVICYLTNAVKASHGKHSSSYSNLHDKIYEIVAAKKKN
;
A
#
# COMPACT_ATOMS: atom_id res chain seq x y z
N MET A 1 -22.29 -11.06 15.58
CA MET A 1 -21.82 -10.13 14.53
C MET A 1 -20.78 -9.24 15.19
N HIS A 2 -19.50 -9.63 15.15
CA HIS A 2 -18.44 -8.92 15.87
C HIS A 2 -17.91 -7.77 15.00
N ASP A 3 -18.00 -6.55 15.52
CA ASP A 3 -17.47 -5.35 14.89
C ASP A 3 -15.94 -5.40 14.97
N ARG A 4 -15.29 -5.65 13.83
CA ARG A 4 -13.83 -5.82 13.75
C ARG A 4 -13.13 -4.48 13.56
N LYS A 5 -11.98 -4.32 14.21
CA LYS A 5 -11.30 -3.03 14.42
C LYS A 5 -10.62 -2.55 13.13
N ILE A 6 -11.33 -1.76 12.33
CA ILE A 6 -10.76 -1.07 11.17
C ILE A 6 -10.05 0.20 11.66
N PHE A 7 -8.73 0.24 11.53
CA PHE A 7 -7.93 1.45 11.75
C PHE A 7 -7.63 2.12 10.41
N SER A 8 -8.09 3.36 10.22
CA SER A 8 -7.86 4.17 9.02
C SER A 8 -7.49 5.58 9.45
N VAL A 9 -6.27 6.02 9.14
CA VAL A 9 -5.84 7.41 9.34
C VAL A 9 -5.77 8.08 7.97
N GLY A 10 -6.77 8.92 7.67
CA GLY A 10 -6.74 9.86 6.55
C GLY A 10 -6.23 11.21 7.06
N ASN A 11 -5.26 11.80 6.36
CA ASN A 11 -4.59 13.02 6.79
C ASN A 11 -5.58 14.19 6.94
N LEU A 12 -5.74 14.73 8.15
CA LEU A 12 -6.65 15.84 8.51
C LEU A 12 -5.92 17.19 8.59
N LEU A 13 -4.74 17.31 7.97
CA LEU A 13 -3.93 18.52 7.99
C LEU A 13 -3.56 18.90 6.56
N HIS A 14 -4.38 19.75 5.95
CA HIS A 14 -3.99 20.57 4.82
C HIS A 14 -4.12 22.05 5.23
N PRO A 15 -3.03 22.84 5.25
CA PRO A 15 -3.15 24.23 4.85
C PRO A 15 -3.55 24.24 3.38
N LYS A 16 -4.54 25.07 3.01
CA LYS A 16 -5.05 25.22 1.65
C LYS A 16 -3.90 25.56 0.68
N ALA A 17 -3.35 24.57 0.00
CA ALA A 17 -2.54 24.81 -1.19
C ALA A 17 -3.50 25.12 -2.34
N GLN A 18 -3.38 26.32 -2.92
CA GLN A 18 -4.17 26.72 -4.08
C GLN A 18 -3.87 25.77 -5.26
N PRO A 19 -4.88 25.44 -6.09
CA PRO A 19 -4.66 24.65 -7.28
C PRO A 19 -3.74 25.41 -8.22
N SER A 20 -2.69 24.74 -8.71
CA SER A 20 -1.82 25.30 -9.74
C SER A 20 -2.66 25.61 -10.98
N THR A 21 -2.81 26.89 -11.28
CA THR A 21 -3.42 27.37 -12.52
C THR A 21 -2.66 26.77 -13.70
N GLY A 22 -3.40 26.12 -14.59
CA GLY A 22 -2.87 25.34 -15.71
C GLY A 22 -1.79 26.09 -16.50
N ALA A 23 -0.60 25.48 -16.56
CA ALA A 23 0.36 25.80 -17.59
C ALA A 23 -0.20 25.30 -18.93
N LYS A 24 -0.43 26.22 -19.86
CA LYS A 24 -0.79 25.91 -21.25
C LYS A 24 0.17 24.85 -21.79
N GLN A 25 -0.36 23.73 -22.28
CA GLN A 25 0.41 22.78 -23.08
C GLN A 25 1.02 23.52 -24.27
N GLN A 26 2.34 23.64 -24.30
CA GLN A 26 3.05 24.05 -25.51
C GLN A 26 3.07 22.86 -26.50
N PRO A 27 2.96 23.13 -27.81
CA PRO A 27 2.96 22.07 -28.80
C PRO A 27 4.30 21.33 -28.80
N MET A 28 4.23 20.01 -29.00
CA MET A 28 5.36 19.09 -29.13
C MET A 28 6.34 19.59 -30.20
N GLY A 29 7.41 20.25 -29.77
CA GLY A 29 8.57 20.56 -30.60
C GLY A 29 9.53 19.38 -30.63
N GLU A 30 9.98 19.01 -31.81
CA GLU A 30 11.07 18.07 -32.05
C GLU A 30 12.37 18.61 -31.43
N GLY A 31 12.72 18.11 -30.25
CA GLY A 31 13.94 18.49 -29.54
C GLY A 31 14.51 17.30 -28.78
N LYS A 32 15.57 16.70 -29.34
CA LYS A 32 16.41 15.71 -28.63
C LYS A 32 17.10 16.38 -27.43
N GLY A 33 16.47 16.31 -26.27
CA GLY A 33 17.09 16.61 -24.98
C GLY A 33 16.73 15.52 -23.98
N ARG A 34 17.72 14.77 -23.48
CA ARG A 34 17.50 13.91 -22.29
C ARG A 34 17.06 14.84 -21.16
N GLY A 35 15.77 14.80 -20.83
CA GLY A 35 15.25 15.48 -19.64
C GLY A 35 16.09 15.08 -18.43
N SER A 36 16.36 16.03 -17.53
CA SER A 36 17.03 15.72 -16.26
C SER A 36 16.26 14.59 -15.57
N LYS A 37 16.94 13.69 -14.85
CA LYS A 37 16.29 12.56 -14.15
C LYS A 37 15.12 13.03 -13.26
N GLU A 38 15.25 14.22 -12.68
CA GLU A 38 14.21 14.90 -11.89
C GLU A 38 12.96 15.21 -12.71
N SER A 39 13.11 15.72 -13.95
CA SER A 39 11.96 16.02 -14.83
C SER A 39 11.16 14.77 -15.21
N ILE A 40 11.84 13.63 -15.40
CA ILE A 40 11.21 12.35 -15.75
C ILE A 40 10.43 11.81 -14.55
N ILE A 41 10.98 11.89 -13.33
CA ILE A 41 10.32 11.42 -12.11
C ILE A 41 9.06 12.25 -11.82
N ILE A 42 9.16 13.58 -11.95
CA ILE A 42 8.02 14.48 -11.72
C ILE A 42 6.90 14.18 -12.73
N GLN A 43 7.22 14.08 -14.03
CA GLN A 43 6.23 13.69 -15.05
C GLN A 43 5.59 12.33 -14.76
N SER A 44 6.38 11.37 -14.26
CA SER A 44 5.88 10.02 -13.93
C SER A 44 4.96 10.02 -12.72
N ILE A 45 5.15 10.92 -11.74
CA ILE A 45 4.24 11.05 -10.59
C ILE A 45 2.97 11.79 -11.01
N GLU A 46 3.11 12.87 -11.79
CA GLU A 46 1.97 13.66 -12.27
C GLU A 46 1.03 12.85 -13.16
N MET A 47 1.52 11.84 -13.87
CA MET A 47 0.67 10.98 -14.71
C MET A 47 -0.49 10.34 -13.93
N PHE A 48 -0.28 10.00 -12.65
CA PHE A 48 -1.32 9.40 -11.79
C PHE A 48 -2.43 10.39 -11.40
N ASN A 49 -2.23 11.69 -11.66
CA ASN A 49 -3.25 12.71 -11.53
C ASN A 49 -4.11 12.89 -12.79
N SER A 50 -3.73 12.28 -13.91
CA SER A 50 -4.51 12.31 -15.14
C SER A 50 -5.80 11.48 -15.01
N PRO A 51 -6.99 12.05 -15.29
CA PRO A 51 -8.24 11.29 -15.35
C PRO A 51 -8.19 10.12 -16.34
N LEU A 52 -7.48 10.28 -17.46
CA LEU A 52 -7.32 9.23 -18.47
C LEU A 52 -6.53 8.04 -17.91
N VAL A 53 -5.44 8.31 -17.20
CA VAL A 53 -4.64 7.26 -16.55
C VAL A 53 -5.46 6.55 -15.49
N ARG A 54 -6.26 7.27 -14.69
CA ARG A 54 -7.15 6.67 -13.68
C ARG A 54 -8.25 5.81 -14.30
N ALA A 55 -8.82 6.23 -15.43
CA ALA A 55 -9.88 5.52 -16.13
C ALA A 55 -9.41 4.23 -16.81
N PHE A 56 -8.13 4.14 -17.20
CA PHE A 56 -7.58 2.97 -17.90
C PHE A 56 -7.56 1.70 -17.04
N GLY A 57 -7.61 1.83 -15.71
CA GLY A 57 -7.77 0.69 -14.80
C GLY A 57 -6.68 -0.39 -14.89
N GLN A 58 -5.40 -0.01 -14.98
CA GLN A 58 -4.24 -0.91 -14.90
C GLN A 58 -4.07 -1.45 -13.46
N PRO A 59 -4.47 -2.70 -13.16
CA PRO A 59 -4.61 -3.18 -11.78
C PRO A 59 -3.29 -3.20 -10.99
N ALA A 60 -2.16 -3.24 -11.69
CA ALA A 60 -0.84 -3.25 -11.08
C ALA A 60 -0.43 -1.92 -10.42
N VAL A 61 -0.94 -0.77 -10.87
CA VAL A 61 -0.35 0.54 -10.46
C VAL A 61 -1.31 1.71 -10.28
N ASN A 62 -2.49 1.73 -10.90
CA ASN A 62 -3.33 2.95 -10.94
C ASN A 62 -4.64 2.87 -10.14
N GLY A 63 -4.75 1.90 -9.23
CA GLY A 63 -5.92 1.76 -8.36
C GLY A 63 -6.11 2.99 -7.46
N VAL A 64 -7.36 3.47 -7.36
CA VAL A 64 -7.74 4.58 -6.49
C VAL A 64 -8.69 4.08 -5.42
N ALA A 65 -8.35 4.29 -4.16
CA ALA A 65 -9.16 3.85 -3.02
C ALA A 65 -9.03 4.79 -1.82
N SER A 66 -9.96 4.68 -0.88
CA SER A 66 -9.78 5.20 0.48
C SER A 66 -9.18 4.12 1.38
N ALA A 67 -8.42 4.51 2.41
CA ALA A 67 -7.81 3.55 3.34
C ALA A 67 -8.87 2.67 4.02
N ARG A 68 -9.99 3.29 4.44
CA ARG A 68 -11.14 2.57 5.00
C ARG A 68 -11.76 1.57 4.02
N GLY A 69 -11.98 1.98 2.77
CA GLY A 69 -12.57 1.10 1.76
C GLY A 69 -11.67 -0.09 1.44
N LEU A 70 -10.36 0.16 1.28
CA LEU A 70 -9.39 -0.89 0.99
C LEU A 70 -9.22 -1.85 2.18
N ALA A 71 -9.18 -1.34 3.41
CA ALA A 71 -9.17 -2.15 4.62
C ALA A 71 -10.42 -3.02 4.75
N LEU A 72 -11.60 -2.48 4.44
CA LEU A 72 -12.86 -3.23 4.48
C LEU A 72 -12.87 -4.39 3.48
N VAL A 73 -12.39 -4.18 2.26
CA VAL A 73 -12.28 -5.25 1.25
C VAL A 73 -11.35 -6.36 1.76
N HIS A 74 -10.22 -6.01 2.35
CA HIS A 74 -9.28 -6.98 2.91
C HIS A 74 -9.86 -7.71 4.13
N GLN A 75 -10.63 -7.02 4.98
CA GLN A 75 -11.36 -7.65 6.08
C GLN A 75 -12.39 -8.67 5.57
N LYS A 76 -13.09 -8.35 4.47
CA LYS A 76 -14.07 -9.22 3.81
C LYS A 76 -13.43 -10.39 3.04
N PHE A 77 -12.20 -10.20 2.60
CA PHE A 77 -11.38 -11.26 2.04
C PHE A 77 -10.95 -12.24 3.13
N MET A 78 -10.40 -11.72 4.23
CA MET A 78 -9.93 -12.50 5.38
C MET A 78 -11.05 -13.23 6.12
N ASP A 79 -12.25 -12.65 6.22
CA ASP A 79 -13.38 -13.27 6.92
C ASP A 79 -14.11 -14.36 6.10
N GLY A 80 -13.72 -14.55 4.85
CA GLY A 80 -14.30 -15.54 3.95
C GLY A 80 -15.58 -15.08 3.24
N THR A 81 -15.93 -13.79 3.30
CA THR A 81 -17.06 -13.23 2.53
C THR A 81 -16.73 -13.21 1.04
N LEU A 82 -15.50 -12.89 0.65
CA LEU A 82 -15.09 -12.77 -0.76
C LEU A 82 -14.47 -14.05 -1.34
N VAL A 83 -13.89 -14.89 -0.49
CA VAL A 83 -13.22 -16.14 -0.90
C VAL A 83 -13.52 -17.24 0.12
N SER A 84 -13.43 -18.51 -0.27
CA SER A 84 -13.62 -19.60 0.69
C SER A 84 -12.52 -19.61 1.75
N GLN A 85 -12.87 -20.04 2.96
CA GLN A 85 -11.89 -20.17 4.04
C GLN A 85 -10.82 -21.24 3.72
N GLU A 86 -11.17 -22.24 2.92
CA GLU A 86 -10.20 -23.22 2.41
C GLU A 86 -9.16 -22.57 1.50
N PHE A 87 -9.61 -21.75 0.54
CA PHE A 87 -8.71 -20.98 -0.32
C PHE A 87 -7.84 -20.01 0.50
N PHE A 88 -8.45 -19.31 1.46
CA PHE A 88 -7.72 -18.36 2.30
C PHE A 88 -6.64 -19.05 3.16
N LYS A 89 -6.86 -20.27 3.63
CA LYS A 89 -5.84 -21.06 4.35
C LYS A 89 -4.62 -21.35 3.48
N ASN A 90 -4.80 -21.56 2.18
CA ASN A 90 -3.68 -21.75 1.26
C ASN A 90 -2.80 -20.50 1.12
N LEU A 91 -3.36 -19.31 1.39
CA LEU A 91 -2.64 -18.04 1.38
C LEU A 91 -1.86 -17.77 2.68
N SER A 92 -1.99 -18.62 3.71
CA SER A 92 -1.44 -18.35 5.05
C SER A 92 0.08 -18.25 5.11
N LYS A 93 0.78 -18.74 4.09
CA LYS A 93 2.25 -18.69 3.97
C LYS A 93 2.65 -18.29 2.55
N PRO A 94 3.83 -17.66 2.38
CA PRO A 94 4.36 -17.36 1.05
C PRO A 94 4.63 -18.65 0.25
N GLN A 95 4.62 -18.54 -1.09
CA GLN A 95 5.08 -19.62 -1.98
C GLN A 95 6.61 -19.66 -2.04
N PHE A 96 7.24 -18.49 -1.93
CA PHE A 96 8.67 -18.29 -1.90
C PHE A 96 8.98 -17.48 -0.65
N GLU A 97 9.63 -18.11 0.33
CA GLU A 97 10.07 -17.45 1.57
C GLU A 97 11.53 -17.01 1.40
N ASP A 98 11.79 -15.74 1.72
CA ASP A 98 13.12 -15.11 1.71
C ASP A 98 13.92 -15.34 0.41
N TYR A 99 13.23 -15.22 -0.73
CA TYR A 99 13.85 -15.40 -2.04
C TYR A 99 14.40 -14.08 -2.57
N PHE A 100 15.61 -14.09 -3.11
CA PHE A 100 16.24 -12.88 -3.65
C PHE A 100 15.52 -12.40 -4.93
N ASP A 101 14.93 -11.21 -4.87
CA ASP A 101 14.30 -10.58 -6.00
C ASP A 101 15.33 -9.75 -6.78
N HIS A 102 15.73 -10.21 -7.96
CA HIS A 102 16.70 -9.51 -8.80
C HIS A 102 16.23 -8.15 -9.33
N THR A 103 14.93 -7.89 -9.34
CA THR A 103 14.35 -6.60 -9.79
C THR A 103 14.41 -5.56 -8.69
N LEU A 104 14.12 -5.97 -7.45
CA LEU A 104 14.15 -5.09 -6.27
C LEU A 104 15.54 -5.01 -5.63
N GLY A 105 16.37 -6.05 -5.80
CA GLY A 105 17.69 -6.16 -5.20
C GLY A 105 17.68 -6.54 -3.73
N GLU A 106 16.58 -7.14 -3.24
CA GLU A 106 16.38 -7.51 -1.85
C GLU A 106 15.68 -8.87 -1.72
N GLU A 107 15.80 -9.50 -0.55
CA GLU A 107 15.08 -10.73 -0.23
C GLU A 107 13.62 -10.44 0.08
N GLU A 108 12.73 -11.20 -0.56
CA GLU A 108 11.29 -11.01 -0.43
C GLU A 108 10.59 -12.34 -0.24
N SER A 109 9.53 -12.29 0.57
CA SER A 109 8.60 -13.41 0.70
C SER A 109 7.35 -13.13 -0.15
N LYS A 110 7.07 -13.95 -1.18
CA LYS A 110 6.01 -13.69 -2.18
C LYS A 110 5.16 -14.93 -2.47
N GLY A 111 3.95 -14.71 -2.94
CA GLY A 111 3.06 -15.78 -3.40
C GLY A 111 1.66 -15.27 -3.72
N TYR A 112 0.96 -15.91 -4.64
CA TYR A 112 -0.46 -15.66 -4.93
C TYR A 112 -0.83 -14.19 -5.23
N GLY A 113 0.11 -13.39 -5.72
CA GLY A 113 -0.07 -11.95 -5.96
C GLY A 113 0.12 -11.05 -4.73
N PHE A 114 0.56 -11.61 -3.60
CA PHE A 114 0.85 -10.91 -2.36
C PHE A 114 2.34 -10.93 -2.02
N THR A 115 2.72 -9.96 -1.20
CA THR A 115 3.96 -9.90 -0.44
C THR A 115 3.68 -10.28 1.01
N TYR A 116 4.65 -10.95 1.62
CA TYR A 116 4.57 -11.50 2.96
C TYR A 116 5.67 -10.90 3.82
N CYS A 117 5.35 -10.55 5.06
CA CYS A 117 6.38 -10.20 6.03
C CYS A 117 5.95 -10.59 7.43
N LYS A 118 6.92 -10.76 8.32
CA LYS A 118 6.64 -11.07 9.72
C LYS A 118 6.14 -9.82 10.47
N SER A 119 5.09 -10.02 11.26
CA SER A 119 4.66 -9.03 12.25
C SER A 119 5.62 -9.00 13.45
N PRO A 120 5.57 -7.95 14.29
CA PRO A 120 6.30 -7.93 15.56
C PRO A 120 5.94 -9.08 16.51
N THR A 121 4.79 -9.74 16.30
CA THR A 121 4.37 -10.94 17.04
C THR A 121 4.81 -12.26 16.38
N GLY A 122 5.57 -12.21 15.27
CA GLY A 122 6.08 -13.40 14.55
C GLY A 122 5.08 -14.06 13.59
N THR A 123 3.87 -13.51 13.47
CA THR A 123 2.80 -14.01 12.58
C THR A 123 2.99 -13.49 11.16
N TRP A 124 2.37 -14.13 10.18
CA TRP A 124 2.47 -13.69 8.78
C TRP A 124 1.50 -12.56 8.45
N GLN A 125 2.04 -11.45 7.91
CA GLN A 125 1.27 -10.39 7.29
C GLN A 125 1.20 -10.60 5.77
N ILE A 126 -0.01 -10.56 5.23
CA ILE A 126 -0.33 -10.79 3.82
C ILE A 126 -0.82 -9.48 3.22
N GLY A 127 -0.22 -9.00 2.14
CA GLY A 127 -0.72 -7.80 1.47
C GLY A 127 0.22 -7.27 0.42
N HIS A 128 0.18 -5.95 0.18
CA HIS A 128 1.03 -5.34 -0.84
C HIS A 128 1.46 -3.93 -0.42
N PRO A 129 2.76 -3.62 -0.49
CA PRO A 129 3.28 -2.25 -0.41
C PRO A 129 3.13 -1.54 -1.76
N GLY A 130 2.91 -0.24 -1.73
CA GLY A 130 2.94 0.63 -2.90
C GLY A 130 4.03 1.68 -2.78
N VAL A 131 4.45 2.20 -3.94
CA VAL A 131 5.35 3.36 -4.01
C VAL A 131 4.73 4.53 -3.24
N GLY A 132 5.56 5.30 -2.53
CA GLY A 132 5.08 6.34 -1.62
C GLY A 132 4.77 5.85 -0.21
N SER A 133 5.12 4.59 0.10
CA SER A 133 4.97 3.94 1.41
C SER A 133 3.55 3.66 1.84
N GLN A 134 2.61 3.78 0.91
CA GLN A 134 1.27 3.25 1.09
C GLN A 134 1.31 1.73 1.19
N CYS A 135 0.44 1.13 1.99
CA CYS A 135 0.45 -0.31 2.19
C CYS A 135 -0.91 -0.77 2.73
N VAL A 136 -1.30 -1.98 2.34
CA VAL A 136 -2.36 -2.73 3.02
C VAL A 136 -1.82 -4.10 3.40
N ARG A 137 -2.07 -4.51 4.64
CA ARG A 137 -1.64 -5.79 5.22
C ARG A 137 -2.77 -6.38 6.06
N MET A 138 -3.01 -7.67 5.89
CA MET A 138 -3.86 -8.50 6.73
C MET A 138 -2.97 -9.39 7.58
N ASP A 139 -3.34 -9.57 8.84
CA ASP A 139 -2.68 -10.49 9.78
C ASP A 139 -3.77 -11.38 10.40
N PRO A 140 -4.02 -12.55 9.79
CA PRO A 140 -5.14 -13.41 10.19
C PRO A 140 -5.02 -13.94 11.62
N GLU A 141 -3.80 -14.21 12.07
CA GLU A 141 -3.52 -14.72 13.42
C GLU A 141 -3.78 -13.66 14.51
N ASN A 142 -3.70 -12.38 14.14
CA ASN A 142 -4.05 -11.25 15.01
C ASN A 142 -5.45 -10.66 14.74
N ASP A 143 -6.22 -11.23 13.79
CA ASP A 143 -7.50 -10.68 13.28
C ASP A 143 -7.42 -9.17 13.02
N LEU A 144 -6.39 -8.77 12.26
CA LEU A 144 -6.02 -7.39 12.06
C LEU A 144 -5.86 -7.06 10.57
N VAL A 145 -6.37 -5.90 10.17
CA VAL A 145 -6.08 -5.30 8.86
C VAL A 145 -5.53 -3.90 9.09
N ILE A 146 -4.35 -3.63 8.55
CA ILE A 146 -3.70 -2.32 8.58
C ILE A 146 -3.70 -1.78 7.15
N CYS A 147 -4.31 -0.61 6.95
CA CYS A 147 -4.24 0.09 5.67
C CYS A 147 -3.77 1.53 5.90
N TYR A 148 -2.70 1.89 5.19
CA TYR A 148 -2.12 3.23 5.19
C TYR A 148 -2.04 3.72 3.75
N LEU A 149 -2.74 4.81 3.44
CA LEU A 149 -2.68 5.50 2.14
C LEU A 149 -2.27 6.95 2.37
N THR A 150 -1.50 7.52 1.43
CA THR A 150 -0.97 8.88 1.52
C THR A 150 -0.98 9.52 0.14
N ASN A 151 -1.36 10.81 0.07
CA ASN A 151 -1.30 11.59 -1.16
C ASN A 151 0.09 12.18 -1.41
N ALA A 152 0.95 12.22 -0.38
CA ALA A 152 2.34 12.62 -0.49
C ALA A 152 3.20 11.38 -0.79
N VAL A 153 3.82 11.36 -1.97
CA VAL A 153 4.79 10.33 -2.36
C VAL A 153 6.06 10.53 -1.54
N LYS A 154 6.45 9.49 -0.83
CA LYS A 154 7.73 9.40 -0.11
C LYS A 154 8.69 8.52 -0.94
N ALA A 155 9.98 8.86 -0.96
CA ALA A 155 11.01 8.05 -1.60
C ALA A 155 11.32 6.77 -0.79
N SER A 156 10.28 6.02 -0.48
CA SER A 156 10.31 4.82 0.34
C SER A 156 9.11 3.93 0.03
N HIS A 157 9.24 2.65 0.38
CA HIS A 157 8.25 1.61 0.16
C HIS A 157 7.95 0.93 1.51
N GLY A 158 6.69 0.53 1.75
CA GLY A 158 6.32 -0.26 2.92
C GLY A 158 6.88 0.26 4.26
N LYS A 159 7.58 -0.63 4.99
CA LYS A 159 8.17 -0.36 6.32
C LYS A 159 9.40 0.57 6.29
N HIS A 160 9.93 0.92 5.12
CA HIS A 160 11.08 1.84 5.04
C HIS A 160 10.72 3.30 5.34
N SER A 161 9.43 3.64 5.45
CA SER A 161 9.01 4.97 5.88
C SER A 161 8.72 5.02 7.38
N SER A 162 9.23 6.06 8.05
CA SER A 162 8.94 6.32 9.46
C SER A 162 7.44 6.50 9.74
N SER A 163 6.69 7.08 8.79
CA SER A 163 5.25 7.29 8.96
C SER A 163 4.48 5.97 9.08
N TYR A 164 4.75 5.01 8.19
CA TYR A 164 4.09 3.70 8.25
C TYR A 164 4.67 2.83 9.38
N SER A 165 5.99 2.80 9.56
CA SER A 165 6.62 1.98 10.61
C SER A 165 6.14 2.36 12.00
N ASN A 166 6.10 3.67 12.33
CA ASN A 166 5.64 4.14 13.64
C ASN A 166 4.18 3.78 13.90
N LEU A 167 3.31 3.92 12.90
CA LEU A 167 1.91 3.54 13.01
C LEU A 167 1.77 2.02 13.20
N HIS A 168 2.46 1.25 12.37
CA HIS A 168 2.47 -0.20 12.43
C HIS A 168 2.91 -0.71 13.81
N ASP A 169 4.05 -0.23 14.32
CA ASP A 169 4.60 -0.69 15.59
C ASP A 169 3.68 -0.34 16.76
N LYS A 170 3.10 0.87 16.75
CA LYS A 170 2.12 1.27 17.77
C LYS A 170 0.84 0.45 17.74
N ILE A 171 0.35 0.07 16.55
CA ILE A 171 -0.80 -0.84 16.44
C ILE A 171 -0.47 -2.19 17.08
N TYR A 172 0.71 -2.75 16.80
CA TYR A 172 1.11 -4.04 17.37
C TYR A 172 1.37 -3.98 18.87
N GLU A 173 1.90 -2.88 19.41
CA GLU A 173 1.98 -2.65 20.86
C GLU A 173 0.59 -2.74 21.51
N ILE A 174 -0.43 -2.09 20.91
CA ILE A 174 -1.81 -2.13 21.41
C ILE A 174 -2.42 -3.54 21.31
N VAL A 175 -2.17 -4.25 20.21
CA VAL A 175 -2.65 -5.62 20.02
C VAL A 175 -2.01 -6.56 21.05
N ALA A 176 -0.70 -6.44 21.27
CA ALA A 176 0.03 -7.23 22.27
C ALA A 176 -0.46 -6.93 23.69
N ALA A 177 -0.71 -5.66 24.02
CA ALA A 177 -1.26 -5.28 25.33
C ALA A 177 -2.66 -5.88 25.56
N LYS A 178 -3.51 -5.91 24.53
CA LYS A 178 -4.85 -6.50 24.63
C LYS A 178 -4.86 -8.02 24.80
N LYS A 179 -3.83 -8.73 24.33
CA LYS A 179 -3.72 -10.20 24.49
C LYS A 179 -3.30 -10.63 25.91
N LYS A 180 -2.74 -9.70 26.70
CA LYS A 180 -2.28 -9.97 28.08
C LYS A 180 -3.37 -9.77 29.13
N ASN A 181 -4.48 -9.14 28.76
CA ASN A 181 -5.64 -8.88 29.61
C ASN A 181 -6.78 -9.82 29.22
#